data_AF-A0A3D5ZDF7-F1
#
_entry.id   AF-A0A3D5ZDF7-F1
#
_cell.length_a   1.000
_cell.length_b   1.000
_cell.length_c   1.000
_cell.angle_alpha   90.00
_cell.angle_beta   90.00
_cell.angle_gamma   90.00
#
_symmetry.space_group_name_H-M   'P 1'
#
loop_
_entity.id
_entity.type
_entity.pdbx_description
1 polymer ?
#
loop_
_entity_poly.entity_id
_entity_poly.type
_entity_poly.pdbx_seq_one_letter_code
_entity_poly.pdbx_strand_id
1 'polypeptide(L)'
;MALIEEFDKSGNWLFRWRSFLPLALYAMAVAVILLTETTDVPHDSFSWSMICLGISLFGQLIRAITVGFTPKSTSGRNTKAGQVAEVLNTKGIYSTVRHPLYVGNFFMWIGIVIY
;
A
#
# COMPACT_ATOMS: atom_id res chain seq x y z
N MET A 1 -0.55 16.24 -26.84
CA MET A 1 0.50 16.00 -25.84
C MET A 1 1.06 14.61 -26.06
N ALA A 2 2.34 14.41 -25.77
CA ALA A 2 2.94 13.09 -25.88
C ALA A 2 2.47 12.19 -24.72
N LEU A 3 2.32 10.89 -24.97
CA LEU A 3 1.81 9.92 -23.99
C LEU A 3 2.64 9.88 -22.68
N ILE A 4 3.93 10.20 -22.77
CA ILE A 4 4.85 10.32 -21.64
C ILE A 4 4.47 11.48 -20.71
N GLU A 5 4.09 12.64 -21.28
CA GLU A 5 3.71 13.82 -20.51
C GLU A 5 2.41 13.57 -19.72
N GLU A 6 1.46 12.88 -20.36
CA GLU A 6 0.20 12.48 -19.71
C GLU A 6 0.44 11.51 -18.54
N PHE A 7 1.35 10.55 -18.70
CA PHE A 7 1.73 9.64 -17.62
C PHE A 7 2.43 10.35 -16.47
N ASP A 8 3.34 11.29 -16.75
CA ASP A 8 4.01 12.06 -15.70
C ASP A 8 3.02 12.93 -14.91
N LYS A 9 2.12 13.63 -15.62
CA LYS A 9 1.08 14.46 -15.01
C LYS A 9 0.13 13.62 -14.15
N SER A 10 -0.35 12.49 -14.68
CA SER A 10 -1.25 11.58 -13.97
C SER A 10 -0.57 10.94 -12.75
N GLY A 11 0.69 10.53 -12.89
CA GLY A 11 1.49 9.96 -11.81
C GLY A 11 1.71 10.94 -10.66
N ASN A 12 2.09 12.18 -10.97
CA ASN A 12 2.26 13.22 -9.96
C ASN A 12 0.95 13.57 -9.24
N TRP A 13 -0.18 13.57 -9.97
CA TRP A 13 -1.49 13.76 -9.36
C TRP A 13 -1.82 12.62 -8.37
N LEU A 14 -1.68 11.36 -8.80
CA LEU A 14 -1.90 10.20 -7.92
C LEU A 14 -0.99 10.22 -6.70
N PHE A 15 0.28 10.57 -6.88
CA PHE A 15 1.26 10.64 -5.79
C PHE A 15 0.90 11.72 -4.76
N ARG A 16 0.43 12.88 -5.22
CA ARG A 16 -0.01 13.98 -4.35
C ARG A 16 -1.23 13.58 -3.51
N TRP A 17 -2.17 12.84 -4.09
CA TRP A 17 -3.44 12.46 -3.45
C TRP A 17 -3.45 11.05 -2.85
N ARG A 18 -2.31 10.35 -2.84
CA ARG A 18 -2.18 8.95 -2.39
C ARG A 18 -2.75 8.64 -1.00
N SER A 19 -2.81 9.63 -0.11
CA SER A 19 -3.35 9.46 1.26
C SER A 19 -4.88 9.54 1.31
N PHE A 20 -5.50 10.17 0.32
CA PHE A 20 -6.95 10.40 0.27
C PHE A 20 -7.67 9.35 -0.58
N LEU A 21 -7.04 8.86 -1.65
CA LEU A 21 -7.62 7.83 -2.51
C LEU A 21 -8.07 6.57 -1.74
N PRO A 22 -7.30 6.04 -0.76
CA PRO A 22 -7.73 4.91 0.05
C PRO A 22 -8.93 5.21 0.96
N LEU A 23 -9.20 6.47 1.33
CA LEU A 23 -10.35 6.82 2.18
C LEU A 23 -11.68 6.49 1.52
N ALA A 24 -11.78 6.64 0.20
CA ALA A 24 -12.96 6.23 -0.54
C ALA A 24 -13.20 4.71 -0.42
N LEU A 25 -12.13 3.90 -0.48
CA LEU A 25 -12.22 2.45 -0.29
C LEU A 25 -12.67 2.09 1.13
N TYR A 26 -12.20 2.81 2.15
CA TYR A 26 -12.67 2.59 3.52
C TYR A 26 -14.15 2.95 3.69
N ALA A 27 -14.62 4.04 3.09
CA ALA A 27 -16.04 4.39 3.12
C ALA A 27 -16.90 3.30 2.46
N MET A 28 -16.44 2.74 1.34
CA MET A 28 -17.10 1.59 0.70
C MET A 28 -17.08 0.34 1.59
N ALA A 29 -15.96 0.03 2.23
CA ALA A 29 -15.85 -1.11 3.14
C ALA A 29 -16.82 -0.98 4.33
N VAL A 30 -16.94 0.21 4.93
CA VAL A 30 -17.92 0.49 5.98
C VAL A 30 -19.34 0.29 5.47
N ALA A 31 -19.66 0.78 4.27
CA ALA A 31 -20.99 0.58 3.68
C ALA A 31 -21.30 -0.92 3.50
N VAL A 32 -20.34 -1.71 3.02
CA VAL A 32 -20.52 -3.18 2.89
C VAL A 32 -20.78 -3.83 4.24
N ILE A 33 -20.00 -3.48 5.27
CA ILE A 33 -20.17 -4.03 6.63
C ILE A 33 -21.57 -3.70 7.19
N LEU A 34 -22.06 -2.47 6.99
CA LEU A 34 -23.37 -2.05 7.49
C LEU A 34 -24.56 -2.67 6.72
N LEU A 35 -24.35 -3.00 5.45
CA LEU A 35 -25.41 -3.53 4.56
C LEU A 35 -25.43 -5.06 4.49
N THR A 36 -24.42 -5.73 5.04
CA THR A 36 -24.28 -7.19 4.98
C THR A 36 -24.62 -7.78 6.34
N GLU A 37 -25.59 -8.70 6.39
CA GLU A 37 -25.84 -9.47 7.60
C GLU A 37 -24.69 -10.45 7.84
N THR A 38 -23.96 -10.27 8.94
CA THR A 38 -22.81 -11.10 9.32
C THR A 38 -23.30 -12.38 10.00
N THR A 39 -23.92 -13.29 9.24
CA THR A 39 -24.44 -14.56 9.80
C THR A 39 -23.43 -15.70 9.73
N ASP A 40 -22.40 -15.61 8.87
CA ASP A 40 -21.51 -16.75 8.54
C ASP A 40 -20.01 -16.51 8.76
N VAL A 41 -19.60 -15.38 9.34
CA VAL A 41 -18.17 -15.11 9.56
C VAL A 41 -17.74 -15.74 10.89
N PRO A 42 -16.85 -16.76 10.91
CA PRO A 42 -16.39 -17.39 12.13
C PRO A 42 -15.35 -16.50 12.80
N HIS A 43 -15.82 -15.43 13.45
CA HIS A 43 -14.99 -14.46 14.18
C HIS A 43 -14.22 -15.07 15.36
N ASP A 44 -14.58 -16.29 15.79
CA ASP A 44 -14.02 -16.96 16.98
C ASP A 44 -12.89 -17.96 16.69
N SER A 45 -12.50 -18.15 15.43
CA SER A 45 -11.42 -19.09 15.10
C SER A 45 -10.06 -18.48 15.42
N PHE A 46 -9.45 -18.89 16.54
CA PHE A 46 -8.09 -18.50 16.90
C PHE A 46 -7.08 -18.73 15.76
N SER A 47 -7.21 -19.85 15.05
CA SER A 47 -6.38 -20.17 13.88
C SER A 47 -6.53 -19.15 12.76
N TRP A 48 -7.75 -18.66 12.50
CA TRP A 48 -8.01 -17.62 11.51
C TRP A 48 -7.36 -16.29 11.91
N SER A 49 -7.51 -15.89 13.18
CA SER A 49 -6.87 -14.70 13.74
C SER A 49 -5.34 -14.76 13.57
N MET A 50 -4.72 -15.92 13.80
CA MET A 50 -3.27 -16.11 13.63
C MET A 50 -2.83 -16.03 12.17
N ILE A 51 -3.64 -16.54 11.23
CA ILE A 51 -3.37 -16.40 9.79
C ILE A 51 -3.44 -14.92 9.37
N CYS A 52 -4.48 -14.20 9.78
CA CYS A 52 -4.66 -12.77 9.49
C CYS A 52 -3.52 -11.92 10.06
N LEU A 53 -3.11 -12.22 11.30
CA LEU A 53 -1.94 -11.60 11.93
C LEU A 53 -0.65 -11.92 11.16
N GLY A 54 -0.46 -13.19 10.75
CA GLY A 54 0.70 -13.62 9.96
C GLY A 54 0.80 -12.88 8.62
N ILE A 55 -0.32 -12.72 7.91
CA ILE A 55 -0.40 -11.93 6.67
C ILE A 55 -0.01 -10.48 6.92
N SER A 56 -0.52 -9.89 8.01
CA SER A 56 -0.21 -8.50 8.35
C SER A 56 1.28 -8.31 8.69
N LEU A 57 1.85 -9.23 9.47
CA LEU A 57 3.27 -9.24 9.82
C LEU A 57 4.17 -9.48 8.61
N PHE A 58 3.75 -10.31 7.65
CA PHE A 58 4.45 -10.49 6.39
C PHE A 58 4.52 -9.18 5.59
N GLY A 59 3.41 -8.42 5.51
CA GLY A 59 3.41 -7.08 4.93
C GLY A 59 4.37 -6.11 5.63
N GLN A 60 4.41 -6.16 6.97
CA GLN A 60 5.34 -5.36 7.77
C GLN A 60 6.80 -5.74 7.52
N LEU A 61 7.10 -7.02 7.35
CA LEU A 61 8.44 -7.50 6.99
C LEU A 61 8.88 -6.96 5.62
N ILE A 62 8.00 -7.03 4.60
CA ILE A 62 8.27 -6.44 3.27
C ILE A 62 8.59 -4.95 3.40
N ARG A 63 7.80 -4.22 4.19
CA ARG A 63 8.01 -2.79 4.43
C ARG A 63 9.36 -2.53 5.12
N ALA A 64 9.72 -3.30 6.13
CA ALA A 64 10.99 -3.17 6.85
C ALA A 64 12.18 -3.39 5.90
N ILE A 65 12.15 -4.46 5.10
CA ILE A 65 13.17 -4.73 4.06
C ILE A 65 13.24 -3.57 3.07
N THR A 66 12.09 -3.09 2.60
CA THR A 66 12.05 -1.99 1.63
C THR A 66 12.70 -0.72 2.16
N VAL A 67 12.41 -0.34 3.40
CA VAL A 67 13.02 0.84 4.03
C VAL A 67 14.51 0.63 4.22
N GLY A 68 14.95 -0.56 4.64
CA GLY A 68 16.37 -0.88 4.82
C GLY A 68 17.19 -0.86 3.52
N PHE A 69 16.58 -1.22 2.39
CA PHE A 69 17.22 -1.24 1.07
C PHE A 69 17.01 0.04 0.25
N THR A 70 16.25 1.02 0.76
CA THR A 70 16.03 2.28 0.04
C THR A 70 17.25 3.19 0.23
N PRO A 71 17.96 3.57 -0.86
CA PRO A 71 19.05 4.54 -0.79
C PRO A 71 18.62 5.89 -0.20
N LYS A 72 19.55 6.61 0.39
CA LYS A 72 19.30 7.98 0.86
C LYS A 72 18.92 8.87 -0.34
N SER A 73 18.05 9.86 -0.10
CA SER A 73 17.65 10.87 -1.10
C SER A 73 16.85 10.38 -2.33
N THR A 74 16.35 9.13 -2.34
CA THR A 74 15.54 8.62 -3.48
C THR A 74 14.05 8.45 -3.19
N SER A 75 13.63 8.60 -1.92
CA SER A 75 12.25 8.38 -1.50
C SER A 75 11.76 9.52 -0.59
N GLY A 76 11.70 10.72 -1.16
CA GLY A 76 11.26 11.93 -0.48
C GLY A 76 9.75 11.90 -0.14
N ARG A 77 9.38 12.56 0.96
CA ARG A 77 7.97 12.72 1.39
C ARG A 77 7.27 13.93 0.76
N ASN A 78 7.94 14.66 -0.12
CA ASN A 78 7.46 15.91 -0.70
C ASN A 78 6.31 15.63 -1.66
N THR A 79 5.08 16.06 -1.35
CA THR A 79 3.90 15.87 -2.22
C THR A 79 3.52 17.11 -3.01
N LYS A 80 3.88 18.32 -2.54
CA LYS A 80 3.54 19.60 -3.19
C LYS A 80 4.52 20.00 -4.29
N ALA A 81 5.79 19.63 -4.16
CA ALA A 81 6.85 19.92 -5.13
C ALA A 81 7.04 18.81 -6.17
N GLY A 82 6.15 17.81 -6.21
CA GLY A 82 6.36 16.57 -6.97
C GLY A 82 7.34 15.61 -6.28
N GLN A 83 7.50 14.43 -6.87
CA GLN A 83 8.43 13.44 -6.36
C GLN A 83 9.87 13.84 -6.71
N VAL A 84 10.66 14.21 -5.69
CA VAL A 84 12.08 14.52 -5.84
C VAL A 84 12.89 13.28 -5.48
N ALA A 85 13.57 12.70 -6.48
CA ALA A 85 14.49 11.59 -6.31
C ALA A 85 15.73 11.84 -7.18
N GLU A 86 16.92 11.74 -6.59
CA GLU A 86 18.18 11.92 -7.33
C GLU A 86 18.42 10.79 -8.35
N VAL A 87 17.99 9.56 -8.01
CA VAL A 87 18.09 8.38 -8.86
C VAL A 87 16.93 7.41 -8.61
N LEU A 88 16.60 6.62 -9.64
CA LEU A 88 15.57 5.59 -9.55
C LEU A 88 16.09 4.36 -8.80
N ASN A 89 15.27 3.83 -7.88
CA ASN A 89 15.59 2.59 -7.17
C ASN A 89 15.33 1.38 -8.08
N THR A 90 16.38 0.61 -8.37
CA THR A 90 16.31 -0.58 -9.24
C THR A 90 16.97 -1.82 -8.65
N LYS A 91 17.61 -1.71 -7.48
CA LYS A 91 18.35 -2.80 -6.81
C LYS A 91 17.59 -3.34 -5.59
N GLY A 92 17.97 -4.54 -5.15
CA GLY A 92 17.36 -5.19 -3.99
C GLY A 92 15.88 -5.48 -4.27
N ILE A 93 15.01 -5.21 -3.30
CA ILE A 93 13.57 -5.48 -3.46
C ILE A 93 12.92 -4.71 -4.63
N TYR A 94 13.51 -3.59 -5.05
CA TYR A 94 13.05 -2.80 -6.20
C TYR A 94 13.35 -3.46 -7.56
N SER A 95 14.23 -4.48 -7.62
CA SER A 95 14.42 -5.25 -8.86
C SER A 95 13.27 -6.22 -9.12
N THR A 96 12.51 -6.59 -8.08
CA THR A 96 11.38 -7.52 -8.19
C THR A 96 10.07 -6.80 -8.47
N VAL A 97 9.84 -5.66 -7.81
CA VAL A 97 8.62 -4.86 -7.97
C VAL A 97 8.90 -3.37 -7.90
N ARG A 98 8.18 -2.57 -8.68
CA ARG A 98 8.37 -1.11 -8.79
C ARG A 98 8.00 -0.34 -7.51
N HIS A 99 6.99 -0.83 -6.76
CA HIS A 99 6.46 -0.16 -5.57
C HIS A 99 6.39 -1.10 -4.36
N PRO A 100 7.53 -1.58 -3.84
CA PRO A 100 7.57 -2.58 -2.76
C PRO A 100 6.95 -2.08 -1.45
N LEU A 101 7.02 -0.77 -1.16
CA LEU A 101 6.30 -0.17 -0.02
C LEU A 101 4.78 -0.35 -0.12
N TYR A 102 4.21 -0.24 -1.32
CA TYR A 102 2.77 -0.41 -1.53
C TYR A 102 2.37 -1.87 -1.44
N VAL A 103 3.22 -2.81 -1.89
CA VAL A 103 3.01 -4.24 -1.68
C VAL A 103 3.01 -4.59 -0.18
N GLY A 104 3.97 -4.07 0.58
CA GLY A 104 3.99 -4.26 2.04
C GLY A 104 2.73 -3.70 2.70
N ASN A 105 2.32 -2.47 2.33
CA ASN A 105 1.08 -1.87 2.83
C ASN A 105 -0.16 -2.68 2.47
N PHE A 106 -0.24 -3.22 1.26
CA PHE A 106 -1.36 -4.06 0.85
C PHE A 106 -1.52 -5.29 1.75
N PHE A 107 -0.44 -6.03 2.01
CA PHE A 107 -0.48 -7.21 2.89
C PHE A 107 -0.80 -6.84 4.35
N MET A 108 -0.29 -5.71 4.85
CA MET A 108 -0.66 -5.23 6.19
C MET A 108 -2.15 -4.95 6.32
N TRP A 109 -2.74 -4.27 5.33
CA TRP A 109 -4.15 -3.89 5.39
C TRP A 109 -5.08 -5.04 5.09
N ILE A 110 -4.76 -5.90 4.12
CA ILE A 110 -5.66 -7.01 3.77
C ILE A 110 -5.81 -8.00 4.93
N GLY A 111 -4.75 -8.24 5.71
CA GLY A 111 -4.85 -9.08 6.91
C GLY A 111 -5.79 -8.52 7.97
N ILE A 112 -5.91 -7.18 8.07
CA ILE A 112 -6.89 -6.52 8.96
C ILE A 112 -8.30 -6.60 8.37
N VAL A 113 -8.45 -6.45 7.05
CA VAL A 113 -9.76 -6.40 6.37
C VAL A 113 -10.44 -7.77 6.33
N ILE A 114 -9.67 -8.86 6.26
CA ILE A 114 -10.22 -10.23 6.21
C ILE A 114 -10.37 -10.88 7.59
N TYR A 115 -9.90 -10.20 8.64
CA TYR A 115 -10.15 -10.59 10.04
C TYR A 115 -11.56 -10.15 10.44
#